data_AF-A0A2A2J2A7-F1
#
_entry.id   AF-A0A2A2J2A7-F1
#
_cell.length_a   1.000
_cell.length_b   1.000
_cell.length_c   1.000
_cell.angle_alpha   90.00
_cell.angle_beta   90.00
_cell.angle_gamma   90.00
#
_symmetry.space_group_name_H-M   'P 1'
#
loop_
_entity.id
_entity.type
_entity.pdbx_description
1 polymer ?
#
loop_
_entity_poly.entity_id
_entity_poly.type
_entity_poly.pdbx_seq_one_letter_code
_entity_poly.pdbx_strand_id
1 'polypeptide(L)'
;MVATLPAIRCLILGDDQIDLTMMLQKYAKMSGLEYDNKNNELATAFRGEKCVFIAGNQENRTRQDVHVQMMCISVASQFDANLQNIKASLCSEVPFVVVGMEIEKRTEKFDELMPMPENEAKKRAHLQGANTYVECSERTGEGIEDAFEEAFTIGRQFAIEHIRRRREAEKMTTIDKNCSDAKQDGINACITQ
;
A
#
# COMPACT_ATOMS: atom_id res chain seq x y z
N MET A 1 22.93 -14.42 -3.02
CA MET A 1 22.55 -13.12 -2.43
C MET A 1 21.03 -13.02 -2.43
N VAL A 2 20.41 -12.80 -1.27
CA VAL A 2 19.00 -12.43 -1.21
C VAL A 2 18.89 -11.03 -1.79
N ALA A 3 18.20 -10.83 -2.92
CA ALA A 3 17.90 -9.50 -3.42
C ALA A 3 17.21 -8.71 -2.31
N THR A 4 17.91 -7.71 -1.80
CA THR A 4 17.41 -6.77 -0.80
C THR A 4 16.43 -5.83 -1.47
N LEU A 5 15.24 -5.68 -0.90
CA LEU A 5 14.29 -4.66 -1.34
C LEU A 5 14.91 -3.27 -1.07
N PRO A 6 15.04 -2.40 -2.08
CA PRO A 6 15.65 -1.09 -1.89
C PRO A 6 14.81 -0.17 -0.99
N ALA A 7 13.47 -0.30 -1.05
CA ALA A 7 12.52 0.27 -0.11
C ALA A 7 11.14 -0.37 -0.30
N ILE A 8 10.35 -0.49 0.78
CA ILE A 8 8.90 -0.74 0.69
C ILE A 8 8.21 0.59 0.35
N ARG A 9 7.36 0.61 -0.68
CA ARG A 9 6.68 1.83 -1.12
C ARG A 9 5.18 1.72 -0.87
N CYS A 10 4.62 2.71 -0.19
CA CYS A 10 3.21 2.83 0.10
C CYS A 10 2.62 4.04 -0.65
N LEU A 11 1.58 3.82 -1.45
CA LEU A 11 0.80 4.89 -2.05
C LEU A 11 -0.41 5.19 -1.17
N ILE A 12 -0.56 6.44 -0.74
CA ILE A 12 -1.68 6.88 0.10
C ILE A 12 -2.69 7.59 -0.78
N LEU A 13 -3.94 7.17 -0.72
CA LEU A 13 -5.04 7.73 -1.49
C LEU A 13 -6.15 8.12 -0.54
N GLY A 14 -6.82 9.22 -0.85
CA GLY A 14 -7.86 9.79 -0.01
C GLY A 14 -9.02 10.33 -0.83
N ASP A 15 -10.11 10.62 -0.14
CA ASP A 15 -11.13 11.51 -0.67
C ASP A 15 -10.65 12.98 -0.63
N ASP A 16 -11.39 13.87 -1.27
CA ASP A 16 -11.03 15.30 -1.31
C ASP A 16 -11.26 16.02 0.03
N GLN A 17 -11.81 15.33 1.04
CA GLN A 17 -12.12 15.89 2.36
C GLN A 17 -11.01 15.66 3.39
N ILE A 18 -10.06 14.77 3.11
CA ILE A 18 -8.97 14.43 4.03
C ILE A 18 -7.63 15.03 3.61
N ASP A 19 -6.88 15.51 4.60
CA ASP A 19 -5.55 16.06 4.38
C ASP A 19 -4.47 14.98 4.60
N LEU A 20 -4.17 14.26 3.52
CA LEU A 20 -3.09 13.25 3.52
C LEU A 20 -1.72 13.86 3.89
N THR A 21 -1.50 15.13 3.52
CA THR A 21 -0.25 15.83 3.82
C THR A 21 -0.12 16.08 5.31
N MET A 22 -1.22 16.46 5.97
CA MET A 22 -1.25 16.65 7.42
C MET A 22 -0.90 15.35 8.17
N MET A 23 -1.44 14.21 7.75
CA MET A 23 -1.09 12.91 8.35
C MET A 23 0.42 12.60 8.22
N LEU A 24 0.99 12.78 7.03
CA LEU A 24 2.41 12.53 6.77
C LEU A 24 3.31 13.50 7.55
N GLN A 25 2.99 14.79 7.57
CA GLN A 25 3.72 15.79 8.34
C GLN A 25 3.62 15.55 9.84
N LYS A 26 2.47 15.08 10.33
CA LYS A 26 2.26 14.72 11.73
C LYS A 26 3.15 13.54 12.13
N TYR A 27 3.17 12.46 11.35
CA TYR A 27 4.09 11.34 11.58
C TYR A 27 5.54 11.81 11.53
N ALA A 28 5.92 12.58 10.50
CA ALA A 28 7.28 13.09 10.35
C ALA A 28 7.74 13.85 11.60
N LYS A 29 6.89 14.76 12.11
CA LYS A 29 7.16 15.52 13.34
C LYS A 29 7.29 14.61 14.57
N MET A 30 6.39 13.64 14.73
CA MET A 30 6.42 12.70 15.86
C MET A 30 7.69 11.83 15.85
N SER A 31 8.16 11.45 14.67
CA SER A 31 9.34 10.58 14.49
C SER A 31 10.65 11.34 14.30
N GLY A 32 10.66 12.67 14.32
CA GLY A 32 11.87 13.48 14.08
C GLY A 32 12.40 13.39 12.65
N LEU A 33 11.52 13.19 11.67
CA LEU A 33 11.80 13.09 10.25
C LEU A 33 11.36 14.36 9.51
N GLU A 34 11.83 14.50 8.27
CA GLU A 34 11.40 15.57 7.37
C GLU A 34 10.46 15.02 6.29
N TYR A 35 9.39 15.78 6.01
CA TYR A 35 8.49 15.50 4.90
C TYR A 35 8.95 16.22 3.63
N ASP A 36 9.07 15.48 2.53
CA ASP A 36 9.43 16.03 1.22
C ASP A 36 8.18 16.59 0.53
N ASN A 37 7.93 17.88 0.76
CA ASN A 37 6.82 18.61 0.13
C ASN A 37 6.91 18.67 -1.40
N LYS A 38 8.12 18.54 -1.98
CA LYS A 38 8.29 18.63 -3.43
C LYS A 38 7.80 17.35 -4.11
N ASN A 39 8.12 16.20 -3.53
CA ASN A 39 7.76 14.90 -4.09
C ASN A 39 6.49 14.30 -3.45
N ASN A 40 5.95 14.93 -2.40
CA ASN A 40 4.87 14.41 -1.56
C ASN A 40 5.23 13.07 -0.90
N GLU A 41 6.46 12.98 -0.38
CA GLU A 41 7.02 11.74 0.15
C GLU A 41 7.47 11.86 1.60
N LEU A 42 7.33 10.78 2.34
CA LEU A 42 7.93 10.58 3.65
C LEU A 42 8.77 9.31 3.63
N ALA A 43 10.08 9.46 3.75
CA ALA A 43 10.99 8.34 3.92
C ALA A 43 11.19 8.04 5.41
N THR A 44 11.07 6.77 5.78
CA THR A 44 11.25 6.28 7.15
C THR A 44 11.83 4.86 7.15
N ALA A 45 11.97 4.25 8.31
CA ALA A 45 12.37 2.86 8.44
C ALA A 45 11.54 2.15 9.50
N PHE A 46 11.04 0.97 9.14
CA PHE A 46 10.39 0.05 10.07
C PHE A 46 11.25 -1.21 10.15
N ARG A 47 11.58 -1.63 11.37
CA ARG A 47 12.40 -2.85 11.61
C ARG A 47 13.74 -2.84 10.86
N GLY A 48 14.33 -1.66 10.68
CA GLY A 48 15.59 -1.46 9.95
C GLY A 48 15.47 -1.49 8.42
N GLU A 49 14.27 -1.66 7.87
CA GLU A 49 14.02 -1.66 6.42
C GLU A 49 13.44 -0.32 5.98
N LYS A 50 13.99 0.24 4.91
CA LYS A 50 13.55 1.53 4.36
C LYS A 50 12.11 1.43 3.84
N CYS A 51 11.29 2.41 4.18
CA CYS A 51 9.95 2.58 3.66
C CYS A 51 9.75 4.01 3.14
N VAL A 52 8.96 4.17 2.08
CA VAL A 52 8.59 5.46 1.50
C VAL A 52 7.08 5.52 1.36
N PHE A 53 6.45 6.47 2.06
CA PHE A 53 5.03 6.79 1.94
C PHE A 53 4.86 7.95 0.98
N ILE A 54 3.94 7.81 0.02
CA ILE A 54 3.74 8.75 -1.07
C ILE A 54 2.29 9.22 -1.01
N ALA A 55 2.04 10.49 -0.75
CA ALA A 55 0.69 11.05 -0.89
C ALA A 55 0.32 11.12 -2.38
N GLY A 56 -0.77 10.42 -2.72
CA GLY A 56 -1.25 10.30 -4.09
C GLY A 56 -1.84 11.61 -4.60
N ASN A 57 -1.40 12.00 -5.79
CA ASN A 57 -1.96 13.10 -6.58
C ASN A 57 -2.24 12.60 -8.00
N GLN A 58 -2.76 13.44 -8.91
CA GLN A 58 -3.04 13.00 -10.28
C GLN A 58 -1.82 12.45 -11.03
N GLU A 59 -0.61 12.89 -10.68
CA GLU A 59 0.64 12.53 -11.37
C GLU A 59 1.24 11.20 -10.89
N ASN A 60 1.06 10.84 -9.61
CA ASN A 60 1.72 9.70 -8.99
C ASN A 60 0.81 8.47 -8.75
N ARG A 61 -0.45 8.51 -9.20
CA ARG A 61 -1.42 7.41 -9.06
C ARG A 61 -1.02 6.11 -9.78
N THR A 62 -0.06 6.15 -10.70
CA THR A 62 0.30 5.01 -11.58
C THR A 62 1.70 4.44 -11.35
N ARG A 63 2.34 4.75 -10.22
CA ARG A 63 3.70 4.27 -9.93
C ARG A 63 3.75 2.73 -9.89
N GLN A 64 4.58 2.14 -10.74
CA GLN A 64 4.65 0.68 -10.97
C GLN A 64 5.41 -0.12 -9.89
N ASP A 65 5.89 0.55 -8.84
CA ASP A 65 6.71 -0.05 -7.78
C ASP A 65 6.09 0.13 -6.38
N VAL A 66 4.77 0.29 -6.34
CA VAL A 66 3.98 0.30 -5.10
C VAL A 66 3.82 -1.12 -4.58
N HIS A 67 4.05 -1.31 -3.28
CA HIS A 67 3.97 -2.60 -2.60
C HIS A 67 2.72 -2.72 -1.72
N VAL A 68 2.13 -1.59 -1.33
CA VAL A 68 0.91 -1.49 -0.54
C VAL A 68 0.24 -0.15 -0.81
N GLN A 69 -1.08 -0.10 -0.66
CA GLN A 69 -1.85 1.13 -0.77
C GLN A 69 -2.55 1.42 0.57
N MET A 70 -2.60 2.68 0.99
CA MET A 70 -3.47 3.13 2.08
C MET A 70 -4.65 3.88 1.46
N MET A 71 -5.86 3.39 1.72
CA MET A 71 -7.10 4.07 1.40
C MET A 71 -7.58 4.80 2.64
N CYS A 72 -7.29 6.08 2.71
CA CYS A 72 -7.68 6.94 3.80
C CYS A 72 -9.08 7.51 3.56
N ILE A 73 -9.92 7.52 4.58
CA ILE A 73 -11.30 8.01 4.55
C ILE A 73 -11.64 8.68 5.88
N SER A 74 -12.39 9.78 5.85
CA SER A 74 -12.90 10.36 7.10
C SER A 74 -13.93 9.45 7.75
N VAL A 75 -13.84 9.22 9.08
CA VAL A 75 -14.86 8.44 9.82
C VAL A 75 -16.22 9.12 9.87
N ALA A 76 -16.29 10.43 9.62
CA ALA A 76 -17.50 11.24 9.60
C ALA A 76 -17.99 11.52 8.17
N SER A 77 -17.63 10.67 7.21
CA SER A 77 -18.06 10.76 5.82
C SER A 77 -19.06 9.66 5.43
N GLN A 78 -19.56 9.73 4.19
CA GLN A 78 -20.34 8.63 3.59
C GLN A 78 -19.42 7.44 3.27
N PHE A 79 -19.08 6.66 4.32
CA PHE A 79 -18.07 5.61 4.31
C PHE A 79 -18.15 4.70 3.08
N ASP A 80 -19.31 4.09 2.82
CA ASP A 80 -19.46 3.12 1.72
C ASP A 80 -19.27 3.77 0.33
N ALA A 81 -19.74 5.00 0.15
CA ALA A 81 -19.59 5.72 -1.13
C ALA A 81 -18.13 6.11 -1.38
N ASN A 82 -17.45 6.65 -0.36
CA ASN A 82 -16.03 7.03 -0.46
C ASN A 82 -15.14 5.80 -0.66
N LEU A 83 -15.45 4.70 0.03
CA LEU A 83 -14.75 3.43 -0.12
C LEU A 83 -14.83 2.91 -1.57
N GLN A 84 -16.00 2.95 -2.21
CA GLN A 84 -16.16 2.56 -3.62
C GLN A 84 -15.42 3.50 -4.57
N ASN A 85 -15.51 4.81 -4.35
CA ASN A 85 -14.90 5.82 -5.22
C ASN A 85 -13.36 5.71 -5.22
N ILE A 86 -12.75 5.60 -4.04
CA ILE A 86 -11.28 5.50 -3.95
C ILE A 86 -10.81 4.13 -4.43
N LYS A 87 -11.57 3.06 -4.17
CA LYS A 87 -11.25 1.70 -4.66
C LYS A 87 -11.09 1.65 -6.17
N ALA A 88 -11.88 2.41 -6.93
CA ALA A 88 -11.75 2.49 -8.39
C ALA A 88 -10.39 3.07 -8.86
N SER A 89 -9.67 3.77 -7.98
CA SER A 89 -8.33 4.31 -8.25
C SER A 89 -7.19 3.40 -7.77
N LEU A 90 -7.50 2.28 -7.10
CA LEU A 90 -6.48 1.36 -6.61
C LEU A 90 -5.93 0.45 -7.72
N CYS A 91 -4.67 0.06 -7.56
CA CYS A 91 -4.05 -1.01 -8.32
C CYS A 91 -4.56 -2.37 -7.85
N SER A 92 -5.25 -3.12 -8.71
CA SER A 92 -5.96 -4.37 -8.37
C SER A 92 -5.09 -5.50 -7.81
N GLU A 93 -3.80 -5.52 -8.13
CA GLU A 93 -2.87 -6.56 -7.68
C GLU A 93 -2.13 -6.21 -6.39
N VAL A 94 -2.20 -4.95 -5.96
CA VAL A 94 -1.45 -4.44 -4.82
C VAL A 94 -2.35 -4.43 -3.58
N PRO A 95 -1.94 -5.03 -2.45
CA PRO A 95 -2.76 -5.07 -1.24
C PRO A 95 -3.02 -3.67 -0.72
N PHE A 96 -4.09 -3.52 0.06
CA PHE A 96 -4.45 -2.23 0.60
C PHE A 96 -5.01 -2.30 2.02
N VAL A 97 -4.70 -1.26 2.77
CA VAL A 97 -5.21 -0.98 4.12
C VAL A 97 -6.23 0.13 4.01
N VAL A 98 -7.34 0.03 4.73
CA VAL A 98 -8.27 1.16 4.89
C VAL A 98 -7.94 1.87 6.20
N VAL A 99 -7.82 3.20 6.15
CA VAL A 99 -7.48 4.05 7.30
C VAL A 99 -8.64 5.01 7.57
N GLY A 100 -9.33 4.82 8.69
CA GLY A 100 -10.33 5.77 9.18
C GLY A 100 -9.65 6.97 9.84
N MET A 101 -9.67 8.13 9.19
CA MET A 101 -9.10 9.37 9.69
C MET A 101 -10.11 10.21 10.46
N GLU A 102 -9.63 11.21 11.21
CA GLU A 102 -10.44 12.17 11.96
C GLU A 102 -11.31 11.50 13.05
N ILE A 103 -10.78 10.50 13.77
CA ILE A 103 -11.52 9.71 14.79
C ILE A 103 -12.24 10.56 15.82
N GLU A 104 -11.73 11.75 16.13
CA GLU A 104 -12.40 12.72 17.00
C GLU A 104 -13.82 13.09 16.54
N LYS A 105 -14.06 13.15 15.23
CA LYS A 105 -15.33 13.52 14.63
C LYS A 105 -16.41 12.49 14.93
N ARG A 106 -16.04 11.26 15.31
CA ARG A 106 -17.02 10.26 15.78
C ARG A 106 -17.74 10.67 17.06
N THR A 107 -17.09 11.47 17.89
CA THR A 107 -17.62 11.96 19.18
C THR A 107 -18.26 13.35 19.07
N GLU A 108 -17.94 14.09 18.00
CA GLU A 108 -18.53 15.38 17.71
C GLU A 108 -19.95 15.18 17.18
N LYS A 109 -20.92 15.94 17.72
CA LYS A 109 -22.32 15.85 17.27
C LYS A 109 -22.44 16.48 15.88
N PHE A 110 -22.60 15.65 14.85
CA PHE A 110 -23.05 16.09 13.54
C PHE A 110 -24.57 15.98 13.47
N ASP A 111 -25.24 17.07 13.10
CA ASP A 111 -26.71 17.16 13.10
C ASP A 111 -27.39 16.27 12.03
N GLU A 112 -26.65 15.70 11.07
CA GLU A 112 -27.24 14.96 9.93
C GLU A 112 -26.59 13.63 9.55
N LEU A 113 -25.37 13.31 10.01
CA LEU A 113 -24.68 12.05 9.69
C LEU A 113 -24.09 11.42 10.94
N MET A 114 -24.64 10.28 11.36
CA MET A 114 -24.05 9.48 12.44
C MET A 114 -22.78 8.79 11.92
N PRO A 115 -21.60 9.08 12.47
CA PRO A 115 -20.36 8.42 12.06
C PRO A 115 -20.48 6.91 12.27
N MET A 116 -20.01 6.13 11.28
CA MET A 116 -20.08 4.67 11.35
C MET A 116 -19.26 4.16 12.53
N PRO A 117 -19.77 3.26 13.39
CA PRO A 117 -19.00 2.64 14.46
C PRO A 117 -17.79 1.86 13.91
N GLU A 118 -16.65 1.88 14.63
CA GLU A 118 -15.40 1.24 14.22
C GLU A 118 -15.57 -0.22 13.80
N ASN A 119 -16.33 -0.99 14.58
CA ASN A 119 -16.56 -2.41 14.32
C ASN A 119 -17.33 -2.66 13.02
N GLU A 120 -18.22 -1.76 12.63
CA GLU A 120 -18.94 -1.82 11.36
C GLU A 120 -18.02 -1.35 10.22
N ALA A 121 -17.28 -0.26 10.41
CA ALA A 121 -16.29 0.24 9.45
C ALA A 121 -15.25 -0.83 9.08
N LYS A 122 -14.74 -1.55 10.09
CA LYS A 122 -13.83 -2.68 9.90
C LYS A 122 -14.45 -3.80 9.07
N LYS A 123 -15.70 -4.19 9.36
CA LYS A 123 -16.42 -5.20 8.57
C LYS A 123 -16.60 -4.75 7.12
N ARG A 124 -16.97 -3.49 6.89
CA ARG A 124 -17.18 -2.91 5.56
C ARG A 124 -15.89 -2.86 4.75
N ALA A 125 -14.78 -2.44 5.37
CA ALA A 125 -13.45 -2.46 4.75
C ALA A 125 -13.05 -3.87 4.30
N HIS A 126 -13.21 -4.87 5.17
CA HIS A 126 -12.90 -6.26 4.82
C HIS A 126 -13.82 -6.82 3.73
N LEU A 127 -15.11 -6.48 3.73
CA LEU A 127 -16.03 -6.85 2.65
C LEU A 127 -15.60 -6.29 1.29
N GLN A 128 -14.87 -5.17 1.27
CA GLN A 128 -14.28 -4.62 0.06
C GLN A 128 -12.91 -5.22 -0.31
N GLY A 129 -12.39 -6.17 0.46
CA GLY A 129 -11.12 -6.84 0.19
C GLY A 129 -9.91 -6.13 0.80
N ALA A 130 -10.11 -5.19 1.72
CA ALA A 130 -9.00 -4.62 2.48
C ALA A 130 -8.32 -5.69 3.33
N ASN A 131 -6.99 -5.66 3.37
CA ASN A 131 -6.21 -6.55 4.23
C ASN A 131 -6.52 -6.30 5.71
N THR A 132 -6.78 -5.04 6.08
CA THR A 132 -7.07 -4.62 7.45
C THR A 132 -7.73 -3.24 7.46
N TYR A 133 -8.20 -2.85 8.65
CA TYR A 133 -8.75 -1.54 8.96
C TYR A 133 -8.12 -1.02 10.25
N VAL A 134 -7.66 0.22 10.20
CA VAL A 134 -7.06 0.96 11.32
C VAL A 134 -7.65 2.36 11.35
N GLU A 135 -7.70 2.99 12.51
CA GLU A 135 -8.16 4.37 12.65
C GLU A 135 -7.05 5.27 13.22
N CYS A 136 -7.04 6.54 12.84
CA CYS A 136 -6.09 7.51 13.34
C CYS A 136 -6.64 8.94 13.38
N SER A 137 -5.91 9.81 14.07
CA SER A 137 -6.13 11.26 14.06
C SER A 137 -4.81 11.96 13.74
N GLU A 138 -4.74 12.59 12.58
CA GLU A 138 -3.68 13.52 12.19
C GLU A 138 -3.58 14.72 13.15
N ARG A 139 -4.68 15.06 13.83
CA ARG A 139 -4.71 16.15 14.82
C ARG A 139 -4.02 15.74 16.11
N THR A 140 -4.43 14.63 16.73
CA THR A 140 -3.87 14.21 18.03
C THR A 140 -2.56 13.45 17.87
N GLY A 141 -2.41 12.67 16.80
CA GLY A 141 -1.32 11.71 16.58
C GLY A 141 -1.70 10.27 16.91
N GLU A 142 -2.90 10.05 17.47
CA GLU A 142 -3.40 8.74 17.83
C GLU A 142 -3.53 7.84 16.59
N GLY A 143 -3.09 6.58 16.70
CA GLY A 143 -3.21 5.55 15.65
C GLY A 143 -2.38 5.76 14.38
N ILE A 144 -1.64 6.87 14.24
CA ILE A 144 -0.85 7.13 13.02
C ILE A 144 0.29 6.12 12.88
N GLU A 145 1.02 5.83 13.96
CA GLU A 145 2.11 4.85 13.92
C GLU A 145 1.59 3.46 13.57
N ASP A 146 0.46 3.04 14.16
CA ASP A 146 -0.20 1.77 13.86
C ASP A 146 -0.58 1.67 12.38
N ALA A 147 -1.13 2.75 11.80
CA ALA A 147 -1.49 2.77 10.39
C ALA A 147 -0.29 2.62 9.45
N PHE A 148 0.85 3.22 9.81
CA PHE A 148 2.07 3.15 9.01
C PHE A 148 2.77 1.79 9.18
N GLU A 149 2.83 1.24 10.41
CA GLU A 149 3.42 -0.07 10.66
C GLU A 149 2.62 -1.19 9.99
N GLU A 150 1.29 -1.11 10.01
CA GLU A 150 0.41 -2.09 9.40
C GLU A 150 0.55 -2.08 7.87
N ALA A 151 0.55 -0.89 7.26
CA ALA A 151 0.83 -0.74 5.83
C ALA A 151 2.22 -1.30 5.47
N PHE A 152 3.25 -0.96 6.25
CA PHE A 152 4.60 -1.49 6.04
C PHE A 152 4.62 -3.03 6.11
N THR A 153 3.99 -3.62 7.12
CA THR A 153 3.98 -5.07 7.33
C THR A 153 3.37 -5.80 6.14
N ILE A 154 2.22 -5.31 5.65
CA ILE A 154 1.53 -5.86 4.48
C ILE A 154 2.37 -5.67 3.20
N GLY A 155 2.89 -4.45 2.98
CA GLY A 155 3.70 -4.15 1.79
C GLY A 155 4.99 -4.96 1.73
N ARG A 156 5.62 -5.18 2.88
CA ARG A 156 6.81 -6.02 3.00
C ARG A 156 6.52 -7.47 2.65
N GLN A 157 5.44 -8.04 3.19
CA GLN A 157 5.05 -9.42 2.87
C GLN A 157 4.81 -9.58 1.36
N PHE A 158 4.05 -8.66 0.79
CA PHE A 158 3.76 -8.64 -0.64
C PHE A 158 5.02 -8.55 -1.51
N ALA A 159 5.96 -7.68 -1.12
CA ALA A 159 7.22 -7.48 -1.83
C ALA A 159 8.11 -8.73 -1.83
N ILE A 160 8.20 -9.43 -0.69
CA ILE A 160 8.95 -10.69 -0.56
C ILE A 160 8.33 -11.76 -1.47
N GLU A 161 7.00 -11.89 -1.45
CA GLU A 161 6.28 -12.85 -2.27
C GLU A 161 6.43 -12.56 -3.78
N HIS A 162 6.42 -11.28 -4.16
CA HIS A 162 6.68 -10.85 -5.54
C HIS A 162 8.09 -11.21 -6.02
N ILE A 163 9.11 -10.95 -5.21
CA ILE A 163 10.48 -11.37 -5.51
C ILE A 163 10.57 -12.89 -5.66
N ARG A 164 9.93 -13.65 -4.76
CA ARG A 164 9.92 -15.11 -4.82
C ARG A 164 9.31 -15.61 -6.14
N ARG A 165 8.13 -15.10 -6.51
CA ARG A 165 7.44 -15.46 -7.76
C ARG A 165 8.27 -15.12 -9.00
N ARG A 166 8.89 -13.94 -9.05
CA ARG A 166 9.76 -13.54 -10.18
C ARG A 166 10.93 -14.51 -10.36
N ARG A 167 11.61 -14.88 -9.27
CA ARG A 167 12.72 -15.85 -9.32
C ARG A 167 12.27 -17.24 -9.77
N GLU A 168 11.08 -17.68 -9.35
CA GLU A 168 10.52 -18.97 -9.78
C GLU A 168 10.21 -18.96 -11.29
N ALA A 169 9.65 -17.87 -11.80
CA ALA A 169 9.41 -17.69 -13.24
C ALA A 169 10.71 -17.61 -14.06
N GLU A 170 11.75 -16.92 -13.56
CA GLU A 170 13.08 -16.86 -14.19
C GLU A 170 13.74 -18.24 -14.27
N LYS A 171 13.59 -19.07 -13.22
CA LYS A 171 14.07 -20.46 -13.24
C LYS A 171 13.33 -21.30 -14.28
N MET A 172 12.00 -21.19 -14.32
CA MET A 172 11.17 -21.93 -15.29
C MET A 172 11.53 -21.58 -16.73
N THR A 173 11.63 -20.29 -17.05
CA THR A 173 12.01 -19.80 -18.39
C THR A 173 13.42 -20.23 -18.80
N THR A 174 14.36 -20.34 -17.86
CA THR A 174 15.71 -20.87 -18.14
C THR A 174 15.68 -22.37 -18.42
N ILE A 175 14.88 -23.13 -17.69
CA ILE A 175 14.68 -24.57 -17.93
C ILE A 175 14.08 -24.81 -19.32
N ASP A 176 13.05 -24.04 -19.69
CA ASP A 176 12.40 -24.16 -21.00
C ASP A 176 13.38 -23.87 -22.15
N LYS A 177 14.19 -22.82 -22.04
CA LYS A 177 15.25 -22.50 -23.02
C LYS A 177 16.29 -23.62 -23.13
N ASN A 178 16.79 -24.11 -22.01
CA ASN A 178 17.76 -25.21 -22.01
C ASN A 178 17.17 -26.50 -22.61
N CYS A 179 15.88 -26.75 -22.41
CA CYS A 179 15.18 -27.91 -22.98
C CYS A 179 14.96 -27.76 -24.50
N SER A 180 14.68 -26.55 -24.99
CA SER A 180 14.60 -26.29 -26.44
C SER A 180 15.96 -26.40 -27.13
N ASP A 181 17.02 -25.88 -26.51
CA ASP A 181 18.37 -25.90 -27.08
C ASP A 181 18.89 -27.35 -27.16
N ALA A 182 18.69 -28.14 -26.10
CA ALA A 182 19.06 -29.56 -26.09
C ALA A 182 18.33 -30.40 -27.16
N LYS A 183 17.07 -30.07 -27.48
CA LYS A 183 16.33 -30.71 -28.58
C LYS A 183 16.91 -30.32 -29.95
N GLN A 184 17.29 -29.06 -30.13
CA GLN A 184 17.86 -28.59 -31.40
C GLN A 184 19.24 -29.20 -31.66
N ASP A 185 20.09 -29.30 -30.63
CA ASP A 185 21.40 -29.94 -30.72
C ASP A 185 21.29 -31.44 -31.04
N GLY A 186 20.33 -32.13 -30.42
CA GLY A 186 20.05 -33.54 -30.71
C GLY A 186 19.57 -33.78 -32.16
N ILE A 187 18.76 -32.87 -32.71
CA ILE A 187 18.31 -32.94 -34.11
C ILE A 187 19.49 -32.68 -35.07
N ASN A 188 20.32 -31.68 -34.80
CA ASN A 188 21.47 -31.34 -35.63
C ASN A 188 22.52 -32.47 -35.66
N ALA A 189 22.74 -33.15 -34.53
CA ALA A 189 23.64 -34.31 -34.43
C ALA A 189 23.14 -35.54 -35.21
N CYS A 190 21.82 -35.66 -35.41
CA CYS A 190 21.22 -36.77 -36.14
C CYS A 190 21.21 -36.56 -37.67
N ILE A 191 21.29 -35.31 -38.14
CA ILE A 191 21.31 -34.96 -39.58
C ILE A 191 22.74 -34.99 -40.17
N THR A 192 23.77 -34.98 -39.31
CA THR A 192 25.18 -34.97 -39.72
C THR A 192 25.85 -36.36 -39.77
N GLN A 193 25.09 -37.44 -39.62
CA GLN A 193 25.53 -38.84 -39.82
C GLN A 193 24.92 -39.41 -41.10
#